data_AF-A0A444XFG2-F1
#
_entry.id   AF-A0A444XFG2-F1
#
_cell.length_a   1.000
_cell.length_b   1.000
_cell.length_c   1.000
_cell.angle_alpha   90.00
_cell.angle_beta   90.00
_cell.angle_gamma   90.00
#
_symmetry.space_group_name_H-M   'P 1'
#
loop_
_entity.id
_entity.type
_entity.pdbx_description
1 polymer ?
#
loop_
_entity_poly.entity_id
_entity_poly.type
_entity_poly.pdbx_seq_one_letter_code
_entity_poly.pdbx_strand_id
1 'polypeptide(L)'
;MASPSLSVPYALLPSIQQTHLIDDDDDPITVDRSIFSLSENKRYEWKNMLEGLVGAWCVGSSHGWIVLLDQNGVPLLLNPSSFTTINLPPLPLSFLHPVTYSYFAEYLRKTFIVKAILMCCSSPSSYILAIIYGSNNKIAYCNSATWVELSHDKQSYCDIVLSNNYLYALTQYGSVEVWNICGQIPKRLILLTPTMEGNYEEEKAYLEDN
;
A
#
# COMPACT_ATOMS: atom_id res chain seq x y z
N MET A 1 -2.71 21.48 24.87
CA MET A 1 -2.65 21.91 23.45
C MET A 1 -3.14 20.75 22.63
N ALA A 2 -4.24 20.90 21.91
CA ALA A 2 -4.73 19.83 21.04
C ALA A 2 -3.70 19.63 19.93
N SER A 3 -3.19 18.40 19.80
CA SER A 3 -2.43 18.00 18.62
C SER A 3 -3.30 18.26 17.40
N PRO A 4 -2.78 18.88 16.33
CA PRO A 4 -3.55 19.02 15.10
C PRO A 4 -3.90 17.61 14.65
N SER A 5 -5.18 17.28 14.64
CA SER A 5 -5.65 16.06 14.01
C SER A 5 -5.13 16.07 12.58
N LEU A 6 -4.31 15.09 12.20
CA LEU A 6 -3.81 14.91 10.84
C LEU A 6 -5.00 14.59 9.90
N SER A 7 -5.81 15.59 9.55
CA SER A 7 -7.00 15.47 8.68
C SER A 7 -6.73 15.88 7.24
N VAL A 8 -5.51 16.33 6.94
CA VAL A 8 -5.07 16.77 5.62
C VAL A 8 -4.21 15.70 4.96
N PRO A 9 -4.19 15.61 3.61
CA PRO A 9 -3.40 14.61 2.93
C PRO A 9 -1.91 14.93 3.07
N TYR A 10 -1.14 13.95 3.51
CA TYR A 10 0.31 14.04 3.68
C TYR A 10 1.01 13.10 2.70
N ALA A 11 2.12 13.57 2.12
CA ALA A 11 3.00 12.73 1.32
C ALA A 11 4.27 12.39 2.12
N LEU A 12 4.61 11.11 2.18
CA LEU A 12 5.85 10.66 2.81
C LEU A 12 6.97 10.68 1.77
N LEU A 13 7.93 11.59 1.92
CA LEU A 13 9.01 11.82 0.97
C LEU A 13 10.35 11.34 1.53
N PRO A 14 11.25 10.78 0.70
CA PRO A 14 12.63 10.60 1.11
C PRO A 14 13.24 11.98 1.44
N SER A 15 13.97 12.05 2.54
CA SER A 15 14.79 13.19 2.93
C SER A 15 16.25 12.74 2.90
N ILE A 16 17.00 13.19 1.91
CA ILE A 16 18.44 12.95 1.87
C ILE A 16 19.06 14.08 2.69
N GLN A 17 19.47 13.79 3.93
CA GLN A 17 20.47 14.62 4.57
C GLN A 17 21.83 14.08 4.12
N GLN A 18 22.54 14.84 3.27
CA GLN A 18 23.98 14.66 3.12
C GLN A 18 24.60 15.15 4.43
N THR A 19 24.88 14.23 5.37
CA THR A 19 25.82 14.55 6.44
C THR A 19 27.18 14.77 5.79
N HIS A 20 27.77 15.92 6.09
CA HIS A 20 28.94 16.48 5.43
C HIS A 20 30.11 15.50 5.31
N LEU A 21 30.74 15.52 4.12
CA LEU A 21 32.16 15.37 3.83
C LEU A 21 33.03 14.85 5.01
N ILE A 22 33.47 13.60 4.95
CA ILE A 22 34.86 13.12 5.13
C ILE A 22 34.84 11.59 4.94
N ASP A 23 35.86 11.11 4.22
CA ASP A 23 36.21 9.71 3.99
C ASP A 23 36.11 8.84 5.26
N ASP A 24 35.28 7.80 5.22
CA ASP A 24 35.64 6.44 5.63
C ASP A 24 34.51 5.48 5.19
N ASP A 25 34.91 4.31 4.71
CA ASP A 25 34.02 3.25 4.20
C ASP A 25 32.91 2.87 5.21
N ASP A 26 31.71 2.60 4.68
CA ASP A 26 30.59 1.92 5.34
C ASP A 26 29.71 2.69 6.36
N ASP A 27 29.46 3.99 6.19
CA ASP A 27 28.30 4.61 6.86
C ASP A 27 27.01 4.32 6.05
N PRO A 28 26.07 3.49 6.55
CA PRO A 28 24.84 3.22 5.82
C PRO A 28 24.06 4.52 5.73
N ILE A 29 23.85 5.01 4.51
CA ILE A 29 23.02 6.17 4.20
C ILE A 29 21.75 6.09 5.05
N THR A 30 21.68 6.91 6.09
CA THR A 30 20.48 7.03 6.91
C THR A 30 19.49 7.82 6.07
N VAL A 31 18.67 7.10 5.30
CA VAL A 31 17.58 7.72 4.55
C VAL A 31 16.58 8.25 5.56
N ASP A 32 16.73 9.52 5.91
CA ASP A 32 15.75 10.23 6.72
C ASP A 32 14.46 10.38 5.89
N ARG A 33 13.30 10.45 6.55
CA ARG A 33 12.01 10.58 5.86
C ARG A 33 11.33 11.86 6.31
N SER A 34 10.78 12.61 5.36
CA SER A 34 10.04 13.84 5.63
C SER A 34 8.57 13.67 5.28
N ILE A 35 7.71 14.39 5.98
CA ILE A 35 6.28 14.46 5.69
C ILE A 35 6.01 15.80 5.00
N PHE A 36 5.36 15.77 3.84
CA PHE A 36 4.92 16.96 3.14
C PHE A 36 3.42 17.15 3.30
N SER A 37 3.01 18.25 3.93
CA SER A 37 1.62 18.68 4.00
C SER A 37 1.26 19.44 2.73
N LEU A 38 0.34 18.88 1.93
CA LEU A 38 -0.15 19.55 0.73
C LEU A 38 -0.91 20.83 1.06
N SER A 39 -1.71 20.80 2.12
CA SER A 39 -2.55 21.94 2.54
C SER A 39 -1.75 23.16 2.98
N GLU A 40 -0.61 22.91 3.62
CA GLU A 40 0.25 23.96 4.14
C GLU A 40 1.40 24.30 3.19
N ASN A 41 1.56 23.50 2.12
CA ASN A 41 2.70 23.52 1.22
C ASN A 41 4.04 23.54 1.99
N LYS A 42 4.13 22.72 3.04
CA LYS A 42 5.24 22.67 3.99
C LYS A 42 5.76 21.26 4.17
N ARG A 43 7.09 21.16 4.30
CA ARG A 43 7.78 19.94 4.67
C ARG A 43 8.08 19.95 6.16
N TYR A 44 7.73 18.86 6.81
CA TYR A 44 7.99 18.57 8.21
C TYR A 44 9.08 17.49 8.26
N GLU A 45 10.24 17.87 8.78
CA GLU A 45 11.22 16.89 9.24
C GLU A 45 10.71 16.31 10.55
N TRP A 46 10.27 15.06 10.52
CA TRP A 46 9.80 14.41 11.73
C TRP A 46 10.97 13.66 12.37
N LYS A 47 11.78 14.40 13.11
CA LYS A 47 12.86 13.81 13.91
C LYS A 47 12.29 12.70 14.77
N ASN A 48 12.92 11.54 14.73
CA ASN A 48 12.60 10.36 15.55
C ASN A 48 11.26 9.66 15.24
N MET A 49 10.54 9.98 14.15
CA MET A 49 9.27 9.28 13.82
C MET A 49 9.45 7.76 13.68
N LEU A 50 10.62 7.40 13.14
CA LEU A 50 11.03 6.03 12.87
C LEU A 50 12.19 5.63 13.78
N GLU A 51 12.32 6.28 14.95
CA GLU A 51 13.31 5.87 15.95
C GLU A 51 13.00 4.43 16.38
N GLY A 52 13.97 3.52 16.18
CA GLY A 52 13.78 2.08 16.34
C GLY A 52 13.21 1.34 15.12
N LEU A 53 12.82 2.04 14.04
CA LEU A 53 12.33 1.49 12.78
C LEU A 53 13.33 1.69 11.62
N VAL A 54 14.62 1.52 11.92
CA VAL A 54 15.70 1.64 10.94
C VAL A 54 15.46 0.70 9.76
N GLY A 55 15.59 1.21 8.53
CA GLY A 55 15.37 0.43 7.31
C GLY A 55 13.89 0.17 6.97
N ALA A 56 12.95 0.75 7.72
CA ALA A 56 11.52 0.60 7.44
C ALA A 56 11.13 1.20 6.09
N TRP A 57 10.23 0.53 5.38
CA TRP A 57 9.77 0.88 4.04
C TRP A 57 8.27 1.14 4.02
N CYS A 58 7.86 2.33 3.58
CA CYS A 58 6.44 2.67 3.46
C CYS A 58 5.83 2.01 2.22
N VAL A 59 4.74 1.28 2.44
CA VAL A 59 3.98 0.57 1.39
C VAL A 59 2.53 1.03 1.28
N GLY A 60 2.12 1.98 2.12
CA GLY A 60 0.80 2.59 2.06
C GLY A 60 0.48 3.46 3.26
N SER A 61 -0.64 4.17 3.17
CA SER A 61 -1.19 4.96 4.26
C SER A 61 -2.71 5.06 4.10
N SER A 62 -3.45 4.95 5.19
CA SER A 62 -4.92 5.04 5.17
C SER A 62 -5.46 5.29 6.58
N HIS A 63 -6.56 6.03 6.70
CA HIS A 63 -7.26 6.31 7.98
C HIS A 63 -6.34 6.80 9.12
N GLY A 64 -5.36 7.63 8.81
CA GLY A 64 -4.41 8.18 9.80
C GLY A 64 -3.29 7.22 10.23
N TRP A 65 -3.16 6.06 9.57
CA TRP A 65 -2.07 5.11 9.78
C TRP A 65 -1.15 5.04 8.55
N ILE A 66 0.13 4.81 8.82
CA ILE A 66 1.16 4.48 7.83
C ILE A 66 1.42 2.98 7.92
N VAL A 67 1.47 2.31 6.77
CA VAL A 67 1.84 0.89 6.66
C VAL A 67 3.31 0.81 6.27
N LEU A 68 4.09 0.22 7.14
CA LEU A 68 5.53 0.06 6.99
C LEU A 68 5.89 -1.43 6.89
N LEU A 69 6.98 -1.73 6.21
CA LEU A 69 7.70 -3.00 6.30
C LEU A 69 8.99 -2.76 7.06
N ASP A 70 9.26 -3.53 8.12
CA ASP A 70 10.55 -3.48 8.82
C ASP A 70 11.70 -3.96 7.90
N GLN A 71 12.93 -4.01 8.43
CA GLN A 71 14.10 -4.50 7.68
C GLN A 71 13.97 -5.96 7.18
N ASN A 72 13.16 -6.78 7.85
CA ASN A 72 12.91 -8.18 7.50
C ASN A 72 11.72 -8.36 6.55
N GLY A 73 10.96 -7.30 6.26
CA GLY A 73 9.74 -7.38 5.44
C GLY A 73 8.50 -7.77 6.22
N VAL A 74 8.54 -7.66 7.55
CA VAL A 74 7.38 -7.83 8.41
C VAL A 74 6.58 -6.52 8.44
N PRO A 75 5.28 -6.57 8.14
CA PRO A 75 4.46 -5.36 8.13
C PRO A 75 4.16 -4.86 9.55
N LEU A 76 4.04 -3.54 9.68
CA LEU A 76 3.59 -2.87 10.90
C LEU A 76 2.81 -1.59 10.55
N LEU A 77 1.91 -1.21 11.44
CA LEU A 77 1.15 0.03 11.36
C LEU A 77 1.76 1.06 12.31
N LEU A 78 1.92 2.29 11.85
CA LEU A 78 2.36 3.43 12.64
C LEU A 78 1.31 4.53 12.60
N ASN A 79 0.85 4.99 13.76
CA ASN A 79 0.07 6.21 13.88
C ASN A 79 1.03 7.39 14.15
N PRO A 80 1.24 8.31 13.19
CA PRO A 80 2.19 9.41 13.36
C PRO A 80 1.72 10.43 14.41
N SER A 81 0.43 10.50 14.73
CA SER A 81 -0.09 11.45 15.74
C SER A 81 0.17 10.96 17.17
N SER A 82 0.07 9.65 17.39
CA SER A 82 0.18 9.04 18.73
C SER A 82 1.46 8.24 18.95
N PHE A 83 2.28 8.06 17.91
CA PHE A 83 3.44 7.16 17.88
C PHE A 83 3.12 5.71 18.22
N THR A 84 1.85 5.33 18.15
CA THR A 84 1.42 3.96 18.41
C THR A 84 1.84 3.09 17.25
N THR A 85 2.51 1.97 17.55
CA THR A 85 2.85 0.93 16.59
C THR A 85 2.03 -0.31 16.83
N ILE A 86 1.62 -0.98 15.74
CA ILE A 86 0.93 -2.27 15.79
C ILE A 86 1.66 -3.21 14.84
N ASN A 87 2.25 -4.28 15.38
CA ASN A 87 2.88 -5.32 14.58
C ASN A 87 1.83 -6.20 13.92
N LEU A 88 2.04 -6.51 12.64
CA LEU A 88 1.21 -7.44 11.88
C LEU A 88 1.90 -8.80 11.78
N PRO A 89 1.16 -9.88 11.53
CA PRO A 89 1.77 -11.17 11.23
C PRO A 89 2.64 -11.08 9.97
N PRO A 90 3.78 -11.80 9.91
CA PRO A 90 4.59 -11.90 8.70
C PRO A 90 3.79 -12.41 7.50
N LEU A 91 4.22 -12.04 6.29
CA LEU A 91 3.62 -12.58 5.07
C LEU A 91 3.83 -14.11 5.02
N PRO A 92 2.80 -14.91 4.67
CA PRO A 92 2.94 -16.36 4.53
C PRO A 92 4.00 -16.72 3.48
N LEU A 93 4.75 -17.79 3.73
CA LEU A 93 5.75 -18.28 2.76
C LEU A 93 5.13 -18.65 1.41
N SER A 94 3.86 -19.06 1.39
CA SER A 94 3.11 -19.31 0.15
C SER A 94 2.98 -18.07 -0.73
N PHE A 95 2.95 -16.87 -0.16
CA PHE A 95 2.89 -15.62 -0.93
C PHE A 95 4.23 -15.34 -1.61
N LEU A 96 5.33 -15.80 -1.02
CA LEU A 96 6.69 -15.58 -1.51
C LEU A 96 7.10 -16.58 -2.58
N HIS A 97 6.39 -17.70 -2.75
CA HIS A 97 6.77 -18.73 -3.73
C HIS A 97 6.84 -18.15 -5.16
N PRO A 98 7.90 -18.45 -5.94
CA PRO A 98 8.93 -19.47 -5.70
C PRO A 98 10.20 -18.97 -4.98
N VAL A 99 10.22 -17.74 -4.47
CA VAL A 99 11.42 -17.18 -3.83
C VAL A 99 11.54 -17.56 -2.36
N THR A 100 12.77 -17.62 -1.86
CA THR A 100 13.04 -17.80 -0.43
C THR A 100 12.73 -16.53 0.35
N TYR A 101 12.49 -16.68 1.66
CA TYR A 101 12.31 -15.52 2.55
C TYR A 101 13.54 -14.60 2.56
N SER A 102 14.75 -15.17 2.57
CA SER A 102 15.99 -14.38 2.53
C SER A 102 16.07 -13.50 1.28
N TYR A 103 15.77 -14.07 0.11
CA TYR A 103 15.76 -13.33 -1.14
C TYR A 103 14.68 -12.24 -1.14
N PHE A 104 13.50 -12.54 -0.60
CA PHE A 104 12.44 -11.55 -0.42
C PHE A 104 12.91 -10.37 0.45
N ALA A 105 13.42 -10.65 1.65
CA ALA A 105 13.80 -9.61 2.62
C ALA A 105 14.93 -8.70 2.08
N GLU A 106 15.90 -9.30 1.40
CA GLU A 106 17.10 -8.61 0.88
C GLU A 106 16.81 -7.83 -0.41
N TYR A 107 16.10 -8.43 -1.37
CA TYR A 107 16.00 -7.88 -2.74
C TYR A 107 14.60 -7.37 -3.12
N LEU A 108 13.53 -8.02 -2.64
CA LEU A 108 12.17 -7.74 -3.13
C LEU A 108 11.34 -6.89 -2.18
N ARG A 109 11.68 -6.84 -0.90
CA ARG A 109 10.88 -6.22 0.17
C ARG A 109 10.33 -4.84 -0.19
N LYS A 110 11.13 -4.00 -0.84
CA LYS A 110 10.78 -2.61 -1.18
C LYS A 110 9.80 -2.49 -2.36
N THR A 111 9.63 -3.54 -3.17
CA THR A 111 8.79 -3.54 -4.37
C THR A 111 7.69 -4.61 -4.32
N PHE A 112 7.77 -5.54 -3.37
CA PHE A 112 6.87 -6.70 -3.31
C PHE A 112 5.44 -6.32 -2.95
N ILE A 113 5.23 -5.33 -2.08
CA ILE A 113 3.90 -4.77 -1.83
C ILE A 113 3.78 -3.49 -2.65
N VAL A 114 2.88 -3.52 -3.63
CA VAL A 114 2.63 -2.43 -4.58
C VAL A 114 1.73 -1.36 -3.96
N LYS A 115 0.72 -1.80 -3.20
CA LYS A 115 -0.21 -0.92 -2.50
C LYS A 115 -0.70 -1.60 -1.24
N ALA A 116 -0.80 -0.85 -0.14
CA ALA A 116 -1.44 -1.28 1.09
C ALA A 116 -2.50 -0.28 1.54
N ILE A 117 -3.68 -0.78 1.91
CA ILE A 117 -4.79 0.04 2.41
C ILE A 117 -5.40 -0.57 3.67
N LEU A 118 -5.54 0.28 4.68
CA LEU A 118 -6.10 -0.07 5.98
C LEU A 118 -7.56 0.38 6.07
N MET A 119 -8.37 -0.42 6.75
CA MET A 119 -9.65 -0.01 7.33
C MET A 119 -9.62 -0.34 8.82
N CYS A 120 -9.92 0.66 9.66
CA CYS A 120 -10.13 0.44 11.08
C CYS A 120 -11.59 0.07 11.31
N CYS A 121 -11.83 -1.05 12.00
CA CYS A 121 -13.15 -1.40 12.50
C CYS A 121 -13.36 -0.75 13.88
N SER A 122 -14.57 -0.81 14.44
CA SER A 122 -14.99 -0.08 15.63
C SER A 122 -14.20 -0.34 16.93
N SER A 123 -13.20 -1.24 16.91
CA SER A 123 -12.27 -1.48 18.01
C SER A 123 -10.81 -1.23 17.57
N PRO A 124 -9.96 -0.68 18.46
CA PRO A 124 -8.53 -0.43 18.16
C PRO A 124 -7.74 -1.68 17.78
N SER A 125 -8.22 -2.88 18.14
CA SER A 125 -7.60 -4.17 17.81
C SER A 125 -8.18 -4.86 16.57
N SER A 126 -9.25 -4.29 16.00
CA SER A 126 -9.90 -4.82 14.81
C SER A 126 -9.58 -3.93 13.63
N TYR A 127 -8.69 -4.38 12.76
CA TYR A 127 -8.39 -3.71 11.51
C TYR A 127 -8.33 -4.73 10.39
N ILE A 128 -8.55 -4.25 9.18
CA ILE A 128 -8.32 -5.02 7.98
C ILE A 128 -7.30 -4.28 7.13
N LEU A 129 -6.19 -4.95 6.87
CA LEU A 129 -5.19 -4.48 5.92
C LEU A 129 -5.35 -5.28 4.63
N ALA A 130 -5.61 -4.63 3.51
CA ALA A 130 -5.53 -5.26 2.20
C ALA A 130 -4.32 -4.76 1.43
N ILE A 131 -3.73 -5.65 0.64
CA ILE A 131 -2.53 -5.38 -0.15
C ILE A 131 -2.69 -5.84 -1.58
N ILE A 132 -2.04 -5.14 -2.50
CA ILE A 132 -1.62 -5.66 -3.81
C ILE A 132 -0.17 -6.06 -3.67
N TYR A 133 0.17 -7.29 -4.04
CA TYR A 133 1.52 -7.83 -3.84
C TYR A 133 1.99 -8.76 -4.96
N GLY A 134 3.31 -8.97 -4.99
CA GLY A 134 4.01 -9.83 -5.92
C GLY A 134 4.01 -9.30 -7.35
N SER A 135 4.76 -9.97 -8.23
CA SER A 135 4.87 -9.60 -9.65
C SER A 135 3.55 -9.72 -10.43
N ASN A 136 2.64 -10.55 -9.94
CA ASN A 136 1.34 -10.79 -10.58
C ASN A 136 0.25 -9.85 -10.06
N ASN A 137 0.61 -8.89 -9.19
CA ASN A 137 -0.31 -7.96 -8.53
C ASN A 137 -1.54 -8.66 -7.94
N LYS A 138 -1.28 -9.73 -7.17
CA LYS A 138 -2.30 -10.48 -6.43
C LYS A 138 -2.86 -9.64 -5.29
N ILE A 139 -4.04 -10.00 -4.81
CA ILE A 139 -4.67 -9.33 -3.67
C ILE A 139 -4.77 -10.27 -2.46
N ALA A 140 -4.43 -9.74 -1.29
CA ALA A 140 -4.60 -10.43 -0.02
C ALA A 140 -5.09 -9.45 1.04
N TYR A 141 -5.68 -9.97 2.13
CA TYR A 141 -6.00 -9.17 3.29
C TYR A 141 -5.60 -9.86 4.60
N CYS A 142 -5.44 -9.06 5.65
CA CYS A 142 -5.13 -9.49 7.01
C CYS A 142 -6.17 -8.97 8.00
N ASN A 143 -6.75 -9.86 8.80
CA ASN A 143 -7.75 -9.56 9.85
C ASN A 143 -7.12 -9.52 11.26
N SER A 144 -6.09 -8.71 11.44
CA SER A 144 -5.21 -8.63 12.63
C SER A 144 -4.35 -9.87 12.93
N ALA A 145 -4.79 -11.10 12.57
CA ALA A 145 -4.09 -12.33 12.94
C ALA A 145 -3.69 -13.21 11.76
N THR A 146 -4.48 -13.24 10.69
CA THR A 146 -4.29 -14.19 9.59
C THR A 146 -4.32 -13.49 8.24
N TRP A 147 -3.44 -13.93 7.33
CA TRP A 147 -3.41 -13.49 5.94
C TRP A 147 -4.25 -14.44 5.07
N VAL A 148 -5.03 -13.86 4.17
CA VAL A 148 -5.88 -14.60 3.23
C VAL A 148 -5.71 -14.01 1.84
N GLU A 149 -5.28 -14.85 0.88
CA GLU A 149 -5.23 -14.50 -0.55
C GLU A 149 -6.64 -14.55 -1.14
N LEU A 150 -7.02 -13.51 -1.89
CA LEU A 150 -8.33 -13.41 -2.56
C LEU A 150 -8.25 -13.66 -4.07
N SER A 151 -7.08 -13.38 -4.67
CA SER A 151 -6.89 -13.48 -6.11
C SER A 151 -6.90 -14.92 -6.60
N HIS A 152 -7.40 -15.14 -7.81
CA HIS A 152 -7.22 -16.38 -8.56
C HIS A 152 -6.00 -16.28 -9.49
N ASP A 153 -5.37 -17.40 -9.82
CA ASP A 153 -4.04 -17.43 -10.48
C ASP A 153 -3.91 -16.71 -11.82
N LYS A 154 -5.03 -16.35 -12.48
CA LYS A 154 -5.03 -15.65 -13.76
C LYS A 154 -5.36 -14.16 -13.67
N GLN A 155 -5.64 -13.65 -12.47
CA GLN A 155 -6.11 -12.28 -12.28
C GLN A 155 -5.02 -11.40 -11.67
N SER A 156 -4.70 -10.31 -12.37
CA SER A 156 -3.84 -9.22 -11.91
C SER A 156 -4.68 -7.97 -11.69
N TYR A 157 -4.31 -7.19 -10.68
CA TYR A 157 -5.04 -6.00 -10.22
C TYR A 157 -4.19 -4.74 -10.37
N CYS A 158 -4.83 -3.66 -10.79
CA CYS A 158 -4.21 -2.35 -10.93
C CYS A 158 -4.38 -1.49 -9.69
N ASP A 159 -5.54 -1.61 -9.03
CA ASP A 159 -5.83 -0.82 -7.85
C ASP A 159 -6.81 -1.50 -6.88
N ILE A 160 -6.74 -1.11 -5.61
CA ILE A 160 -7.70 -1.50 -4.57
C ILE A 160 -8.15 -0.29 -3.75
N VAL A 161 -9.41 -0.33 -3.35
CA VAL A 161 -10.03 0.62 -2.42
C VAL A 161 -10.85 -0.16 -1.39
N LEU A 162 -10.75 0.23 -0.11
CA LEU A 162 -11.61 -0.28 0.96
C LEU A 162 -12.58 0.82 1.37
N SER A 163 -13.88 0.50 1.35
CA SER A 163 -14.92 1.40 1.82
C SER A 163 -16.15 0.62 2.27
N ASN A 164 -16.76 1.03 3.37
CA ASN A 164 -18.01 0.47 3.89
C ASN A 164 -17.99 -1.07 4.01
N ASN A 165 -16.91 -1.65 4.55
CA ASN A 165 -16.70 -3.11 4.68
C ASN A 165 -16.52 -3.88 3.36
N TYR A 166 -16.40 -3.19 2.23
CA TYR A 166 -16.16 -3.80 0.93
C TYR A 166 -14.78 -3.44 0.41
N LEU A 167 -14.14 -4.41 -0.22
CA LEU A 167 -12.95 -4.23 -1.02
C LEU A 167 -13.36 -4.18 -2.49
N TYR A 168 -13.01 -3.08 -3.14
CA TYR A 168 -13.18 -2.86 -4.57
C TYR A 168 -11.82 -3.05 -5.22
N ALA A 169 -11.73 -3.97 -6.17
CA ALA A 169 -10.47 -4.31 -6.84
C ALA A 169 -10.62 -4.08 -8.34
N LEU A 170 -9.82 -3.15 -8.88
CA LEU A 170 -9.74 -2.88 -10.31
C LEU A 170 -8.81 -3.88 -10.95
N THR A 171 -9.32 -4.65 -11.90
CA THR A 171 -8.52 -5.62 -12.65
C THR A 171 -7.73 -4.94 -13.77
N GLN A 172 -6.68 -5.61 -14.25
CA GLN A 172 -5.95 -5.19 -15.46
C GLN A 172 -6.82 -5.12 -16.73
N TYR A 173 -7.99 -5.75 -16.73
CA TYR A 173 -8.95 -5.73 -17.85
C TYR A 173 -9.97 -4.59 -17.72
N GLY A 174 -9.83 -3.72 -16.73
CA GLY A 174 -10.72 -2.58 -16.48
C GLY A 174 -12.02 -2.95 -15.75
N SER A 175 -12.23 -4.22 -15.39
CA SER A 175 -13.39 -4.62 -14.59
C SER A 175 -13.15 -4.37 -13.10
N VAL A 176 -14.23 -4.16 -12.34
CA VAL A 176 -14.18 -3.98 -10.89
C VAL A 176 -14.82 -5.19 -10.21
N GLU A 177 -14.06 -5.84 -9.35
CA GLU A 177 -14.57 -6.88 -8.45
C GLU A 177 -14.88 -6.28 -7.07
N VAL A 178 -16.03 -6.65 -6.51
CA VAL A 178 -16.43 -6.24 -5.15
C VAL A 178 -16.42 -7.44 -4.23
N TRP A 179 -15.69 -7.33 -3.12
CA TRP A 179 -15.50 -8.40 -2.14
C TRP A 179 -16.01 -7.97 -0.76
N ASN A 180 -16.81 -8.82 -0.12
CA ASN A 180 -17.08 -8.72 1.31
C ASN A 180 -16.00 -9.50 2.07
N ILE A 181 -15.16 -8.77 2.79
CA ILE A 181 -14.00 -9.30 3.53
C ILE A 181 -14.15 -9.19 5.05
N CYS A 182 -15.25 -8.60 5.52
CA CYS A 182 -15.58 -8.53 6.95
C CYS A 182 -16.36 -9.77 7.45
N GLY A 183 -16.83 -10.63 6.54
CA GLY A 183 -17.44 -11.92 6.88
C GLY A 183 -16.40 -12.98 7.28
N GLN A 184 -16.87 -14.11 7.84
CA GLN A 184 -15.99 -15.25 8.17
C GLN A 184 -15.29 -15.84 6.94
N ILE A 185 -15.93 -15.76 5.78
CA ILE A 185 -15.41 -16.26 4.50
C ILE A 185 -15.51 -15.12 3.49
N PRO A 186 -14.40 -14.74 2.84
CA PRO A 186 -14.43 -13.77 1.76
C PRO A 186 -15.35 -14.20 0.64
N LYS A 187 -16.20 -13.29 0.19
CA LYS A 187 -17.11 -13.56 -0.91
C LYS A 187 -17.03 -12.46 -1.95
N ARG A 188 -16.74 -12.84 -3.19
CA ARG A 188 -16.94 -11.97 -4.36
C ARG A 188 -18.43 -11.80 -4.59
N LEU A 189 -18.90 -10.55 -4.54
CA LEU A 189 -20.30 -10.19 -4.66
C LEU A 189 -20.68 -9.74 -6.07
N ILE A 190 -19.81 -8.94 -6.71
CA ILE A 190 -20.13 -8.27 -7.97
C ILE A 190 -18.89 -8.27 -8.87
N LEU A 191 -19.10 -8.45 -10.18
CA LEU A 191 -18.14 -8.18 -11.24
C LEU A 191 -18.76 -7.12 -12.16
N LEU A 192 -18.20 -5.92 -12.17
CA LEU A 192 -18.60 -4.83 -13.06
C LEU A 192 -17.63 -4.79 -14.24
N THR A 193 -18.10 -5.04 -15.45
CA THR A 193 -17.28 -4.96 -16.67
C THR A 193 -17.50 -3.61 -17.37
N PRO A 194 -16.47 -3.04 -18.02
CA PRO A 194 -16.66 -1.86 -18.85
C PRO A 194 -17.72 -2.12 -19.92
N THR A 195 -18.72 -1.25 -20.03
CA THR A 195 -19.62 -1.23 -21.19
C THR A 195 -18.92 -0.53 -22.33
N MET A 196 -18.40 -1.28 -23.30
CA MET A 196 -18.03 -0.72 -24.59
C MET A 196 -19.33 -0.31 -25.30
N GLU A 197 -19.71 0.97 -25.23
CA GLU A 197 -20.68 1.50 -26.20
C GLU A 197 -19.98 1.50 -27.56
N GLY A 198 -20.35 0.54 -28.40
CA GLY A 198 -19.84 0.42 -29.76
C GLY A 198 -20.36 1.54 -30.66
N ASN A 199 -19.87 2.76 -30.50
CA ASN A 199 -20.00 3.79 -31.52
C ASN A 199 -18.72 3.84 -32.35
N TYR A 200 -18.55 2.82 -33.19
CA TYR A 200 -17.74 2.95 -34.40
C TYR A 200 -18.59 3.70 -35.42
N GLU A 201 -18.76 5.01 -35.24
CA GLU A 201 -19.05 5.83 -36.42
C GLU A 201 -17.77 5.83 -37.24
N GLU A 202 -17.79 5.11 -38.36
CA GLU A 202 -16.75 5.16 -39.39
C GLU A 202 -16.39 6.63 -39.64
N GLU A 203 -15.13 7.00 -39.38
CA GLU A 203 -14.56 8.23 -39.92
C GLU A 203 -14.75 8.18 -41.44
N LYS A 204 -15.77 8.88 -41.94
CA LYS A 204 -15.90 9.12 -43.38
C LYS A 204 -14.70 9.96 -43.79
N ALA A 205 -13.83 9.37 -44.59
CA ALA A 205 -12.74 10.07 -45.25
C ALA A 205 -13.28 11.32 -45.95
N TYR A 206 -12.67 12.47 -45.67
CA TYR A 206 -12.87 13.68 -46.46
C TYR A 206 -12.36 13.39 -47.87
N LEU A 207 -13.29 13.28 -48.83
CA LEU A 207 -12.94 13.36 -50.23
C LEU A 207 -12.52 14.82 -50.50
N GLU A 208 -11.24 15.03 -50.80
CA GLU A 208 -10.78 16.25 -51.44
C GLU A 208 -11.28 16.24 -52.89
N ASP A 209 -12.21 17.14 -53.21
CA ASP A 209 -12.60 17.42 -54.58
C ASP A 209 -11.45 18.16 -55.29
N ASN A 210 -10.95 17.58 -56.40
CA ASN A 210 -10.08 18.23 -57.38
C ASN A 210 -10.89 19.10 -58.35
#